data_AF-A0A9D5ZHJ4-F1
#
_entry.id   AF-A0A9D5ZHJ4-F1
#
_cell.length_a   1.000
_cell.length_b   1.000
_cell.length_c   1.000
_cell.angle_alpha   90.00
_cell.angle_beta   90.00
_cell.angle_gamma   90.00
#
_symmetry.space_group_name_H-M   'P 1'
#
loop_
_entity.id
_entity.type
_entity.pdbx_description
1 polymer ?
#
loop_
_entity_poly.entity_id
_entity_poly.type
_entity_poly.pdbx_seq_one_letter_code
_entity_poly.pdbx_strand_id
1 'polypeptide(L)' 'MGMAYATMDLAPPVTMDDLKTRYKKLVKRYHPDANAGCKLSEERFKEITEAYQTIRKTLQD' A
#
# COMPACT_ATOMS: atom_id res chain seq x y z
N MET A 1 4.86 -4.75 12.86
CA MET A 1 3.50 -4.64 12.28
C MET A 1 3.03 -3.20 12.12
N GLY A 2 3.28 -2.27 13.05
CA GLY A 2 2.79 -0.88 12.94
C GLY A 2 3.22 -0.10 11.69
N MET A 3 4.42 -0.37 11.15
CA MET A 3 4.92 0.34 9.98
C MET A 3 4.13 0.02 8.69
N ALA A 4 3.66 -1.21 8.50
CA ALA A 4 2.89 -1.57 7.29
C ALA A 4 1.53 -0.85 7.26
N TYR A 5 0.86 -0.79 8.40
CA TYR A 5 -0.39 -0.04 8.57
C TYR A 5 -0.19 1.46 8.31
N ALA A 6 0.89 2.04 8.84
CA ALA A 6 1.25 3.44 8.60
C ALA A 6 1.58 3.71 7.11
N THR A 7 2.33 2.83 6.44
CA THR A 7 2.65 2.95 4.99
C THR A 7 1.39 2.92 4.13
N MET A 8 0.41 2.11 4.52
CA MET A 8 -0.89 2.08 3.84
C MET A 8 -1.85 3.17 4.32
N ASP A 9 -1.49 3.94 5.34
CA ASP A 9 -2.35 4.92 5.99
C ASP A 9 -3.68 4.29 6.43
N LEU A 10 -3.55 3.15 7.12
CA LEU A 10 -4.65 2.36 7.67
C LEU A 10 -4.46 2.24 9.18
N ALA A 11 -5.56 2.31 9.92
CA ALA A 11 -5.58 2.03 11.36
C ALA A 11 -6.43 0.76 11.59
N PRO A 12 -5.98 -0.17 12.46
CA PRO A 12 -6.81 -1.31 12.84
C PRO A 12 -8.08 -0.85 13.58
N PRO A 13 -9.23 -1.53 13.39
CA PRO A 13 -9.42 -2.76 12.61
C PRO A 13 -9.42 -2.49 11.09
N VAL A 14 -8.57 -3.22 10.34
CA VAL A 14 -8.49 -3.13 8.88
C VAL A 14 -9.21 -4.32 8.28
N THR A 15 -10.08 -4.08 7.28
CA THR A 15 -10.71 -5.15 6.51
C THR A 15 -10.00 -5.38 5.17
N MET A 16 -10.24 -6.53 4.54
CA MET A 16 -9.73 -6.78 3.19
C MET A 16 -10.26 -5.79 2.14
N ASP A 17 -11.45 -5.21 2.36
CA ASP A 17 -11.99 -4.19 1.47
C ASP A 17 -11.24 -2.87 1.60
N ASP A 18 -11.02 -2.41 2.85
CA ASP A 18 -10.22 -1.21 3.15
C ASP A 18 -8.82 -1.33 2.55
N LEU A 19 -8.18 -2.48 2.74
CA LEU A 19 -6.84 -2.76 2.22
C LEU A 19 -6.79 -2.65 0.69
N LYS A 20 -7.75 -3.27 -0.02
CA LYS A 20 -7.83 -3.22 -1.49
C LYS A 20 -8.14 -1.81 -2.00
N THR A 21 -9.07 -1.11 -1.36
CA THR A 21 -9.47 0.25 -1.73
C THR A 21 -8.30 1.21 -1.57
N ARG A 22 -7.57 1.09 -0.46
CA ARG A 22 -6.41 1.93 -0.17
C ARG A 22 -5.24 1.63 -1.09
N TYR A 23 -4.94 0.36 -1.33
CA TYR A 23 -3.94 -0.06 -2.31
C TYR A 23 -4.20 0.54 -3.69
N LYS A 24 -5.44 0.45 -4.21
CA LYS A 24 -5.82 1.04 -5.50
C LYS A 24 -5.59 2.56 -5.54
N LYS A 25 -5.91 3.28 -4.47
CA LYS A 25 -5.70 4.74 -4.38
C LYS A 25 -4.20 5.08 -4.41
N LEU A 26 -3.39 4.37 -3.64
CA LEU A 26 -1.96 4.60 -3.54
C LEU A 26 -1.23 4.21 -4.84
N VAL A 27 -1.56 3.07 -5.44
CA VAL A 27 -1.02 2.65 -6.74
C VAL A 27 -1.30 3.68 -7.81
N LYS A 28 -2.52 4.21 -7.91
CA LYS A 28 -2.83 5.28 -8.88
C LYS A 28 -2.04 6.56 -8.61
N ARG A 29 -1.81 6.90 -7.33
CA ARG A 29 -1.06 8.09 -6.93
C ARG A 29 0.42 7.99 -7.26
N TYR A 30 1.03 6.83 -7.03
CA TYR A 30 2.46 6.59 -7.20
C TYR A 30 2.80 5.80 -8.48
N HIS A 31 1.84 5.64 -9.39
CA HIS A 31 2.06 4.90 -10.63
C HIS A 31 3.20 5.55 -11.44
N PRO A 32 4.17 4.79 -11.97
CA PRO A 32 5.30 5.34 -12.70
C PRO A 32 4.87 6.14 -13.94
N ASP A 33 3.77 5.75 -14.58
CA ASP A 33 3.17 6.47 -15.73
C ASP A 33 2.68 7.88 -15.35
N ALA A 34 2.04 8.02 -14.18
CA ALA A 34 1.55 9.30 -13.68
C ALA A 34 2.66 10.20 -13.11
N ASN A 35 3.81 9.61 -12.77
CA ASN A 35 4.93 10.29 -12.13
C ASN A 35 6.20 10.34 -13.00
N ALA A 36 6.05 10.15 -14.32
CA ALA A 36 7.14 10.21 -15.31
C ALA A 36 8.41 9.41 -14.92
N GLY A 37 8.24 8.25 -14.28
CA GLY A 37 9.36 7.40 -13.85
C GLY A 37 10.20 7.99 -12.70
N CYS A 38 9.63 8.88 -11.89
CA CYS A 38 10.31 9.41 -10.70
C CYS A 38 10.72 8.27 -9.75
N LYS A 39 12.02 8.15 -9.45
CA LYS A 39 12.56 7.11 -8.54
C LYS A 39 11.86 7.06 -7.19
N LEU A 40 11.53 8.22 -6.63
CA LEU A 40 10.78 8.32 -5.37
C LEU A 40 9.40 7.67 -5.45
N SER A 41 8.71 7.76 -6.60
CA SER A 41 7.41 7.12 -6.79
C SER A 41 7.55 5.60 -6.94
N GLU A 42 8.63 5.14 -7.58
CA GLU A 42 8.95 3.71 -7.69
C GLU A 42 9.26 3.09 -6.31
N GLU A 43 10.08 3.77 -5.50
CA GLU A 43 10.38 3.33 -4.13
C GLU A 43 9.09 3.25 -3.29
N ARG A 44 8.24 4.29 -3.34
CA ARG A 44 6.96 4.31 -2.65
C ARG A 44 6.02 3.20 -3.13
N PHE A 45 5.95 2.98 -4.44
CA PHE A 45 5.14 1.91 -5.03
C PHE A 45 5.56 0.53 -4.50
N LYS A 46 6.87 0.30 -4.37
CA LYS A 46 7.42 -0.94 -3.82
C LYS A 46 7.06 -1.11 -2.34
N GLU A 47 7.25 -0.06 -1.53
CA GLU A 47 6.85 -0.05 -0.11
C GLU A 47 5.36 -0.36 0.08
N ILE A 48 4.49 0.25 -0.73
CA ILE A 48 3.03 0.03 -0.70
C ILE A 48 2.68 -1.43 -1.03
N THR A 49 3.38 -2.01 -2.00
CA THR A 49 3.17 -3.41 -2.42
C THR A 49 3.58 -4.39 -1.32
N GLU A 50 4.73 -4.18 -0.69
CA GLU A 50 5.20 -5.01 0.43
C GLU A 50 4.28 -4.88 1.66
N ALA A 51 3.84 -3.67 1.98
CA ALA A 51 2.89 -3.43 3.07
C ALA A 51 1.54 -4.11 2.81
N TYR A 52 1.03 -4.04 1.58
CA TYR A 52 -0.21 -4.71 1.18
C TYR A 52 -0.12 -6.23 1.36
N GLN A 53 0.97 -6.86 0.89
CA GLN A 53 1.16 -8.30 1.04
C GLN A 53 1.24 -8.71 2.50
N THR A 54 1.95 -7.92 3.32
CA THR A 54 2.10 -8.17 4.76
C THR A 54 0.75 -8.12 5.47
N ILE A 55 -0.01 -7.03 5.30
CA ILE A 55 -1.32 -6.87 5.95
C ILE A 55 -2.29 -7.94 5.44
N ARG A 56 -2.29 -8.20 4.12
CA ARG A 56 -3.15 -9.24 3.53
C ARG A 56 -2.88 -10.61 4.15
N LYS A 57 -1.61 -10.98 4.35
CA LYS A 57 -1.25 -12.25 4.99
C LYS A 57 -1.80 -12.31 6.42
N THR A 58 -1.63 -11.23 7.18
CA THR A 58 -2.16 -11.13 8.55
C THR A 58 -3.69 -11.18 8.62
N LEU A 59 -4.41 -10.74 7.59
CA LEU A 59 -5.87 -10.83 7.54
C LEU A 59 -6.40 -12.20 7.08
N GLN A 60 -5.52 -13.07 6.55
CA GLN A 60 -5.88 -14.43 6.13
C GLN A 60 -5.46 -15.51 7.14
N ASP A 61 -4.67 -15.16 8.15
CA ASP A 61 -4.35 -15.96 9.34
C ASP A 61 -5.40 -15.73 10.44
#